data_AF-G0HNI1-F1
#
_entry.id   AF-G0HNI1-F1
#
_cell.length_a   1.000
_cell.length_b   1.000
_cell.length_c   1.000
_cell.angle_alpha   90.00
_cell.angle_beta   90.00
_cell.angle_gamma   90.00
#
_symmetry.space_group_name_H-M   'P 1'
#
loop_
_entity.id
_entity.type
_entity.pdbx_description
1 polymer ?
#
loop_
_entity_poly.entity_id
_entity_poly.type
_entity_poly.pdbx_seq_one_letter_code
_entity_poly.pdbx_strand_id
1 'polypeptide(L)' 'MREVFNAEGVFVRYREKRVKLENGHELTHRSEEPTELWWKLKEAVKGRKVRIVVYELEE' A
#
# COMPACT_ATOMS: atom_id res chain seq x y z
N MET A 1 -7.77 22.19 11.93
CA MET A 1 -7.68 20.70 11.90
C MET A 1 -6.47 20.30 12.72
N ARG A 2 -6.59 19.32 13.63
CA ARG A 2 -5.43 18.79 14.38
C ARG A 2 -4.86 17.60 13.61
N GLU A 3 -3.56 17.57 13.42
CA GLU A 3 -2.88 16.43 12.81
C GLU A 3 -2.96 15.22 13.75
N VAL A 4 -3.42 14.08 13.21
CA VAL A 4 -3.60 12.82 13.96
C VAL A 4 -2.59 11.75 13.55
N PHE A 5 -1.96 11.91 12.38
CA PHE A 5 -0.99 10.98 11.82
C PHE A 5 -0.22 11.67 10.69
N ASN A 6 1.10 11.54 10.68
CA ASN A 6 1.98 11.98 9.61
C ASN A 6 3.18 11.03 9.55
N ALA A 7 3.41 10.41 8.39
CA ALA A 7 4.53 9.51 8.16
C ALA A 7 4.74 9.37 6.65
N GLU A 8 5.99 9.14 6.27
CA GLU A 8 6.43 9.03 4.88
C GLU A 8 6.88 7.59 4.59
N GLY A 9 6.64 7.12 3.36
CA GLY A 9 7.19 5.87 2.86
C GLY A 9 6.26 5.07 1.98
N VAL A 10 6.64 3.83 1.69
CA VAL A 10 5.86 2.92 0.86
C VAL A 10 4.60 2.48 1.60
N PHE A 11 3.43 2.84 1.09
CA PHE A 11 2.15 2.50 1.72
C PHE A 11 1.78 1.02 1.54
N VAL A 12 1.96 0.48 0.34
CA VAL A 12 1.75 -0.95 0.01
C VAL A 12 2.90 -1.42 -0.87
N ARG A 13 3.46 -2.59 -0.58
CA ARG A 13 4.44 -3.20 -1.49
C ARG A 13 3.68 -3.92 -2.60
N TYR A 14 3.78 -3.39 -3.81
CA TYR A 14 3.24 -4.01 -5.01
C TYR A 14 4.34 -4.78 -5.74
N ARG A 15 4.05 -6.03 -6.11
CA ARG A 15 4.92 -6.85 -6.97
C ARG A 15 4.11 -7.45 -8.10
N GLU A 16 4.61 -7.30 -9.31
CA GLU A 16 4.06 -7.96 -10.50
C GLU A 16 5.12 -8.90 -11.09
N LYS A 17 4.77 -10.16 -11.29
CA LYS A 17 5.64 -11.17 -11.89
C LYS A 17 4.91 -11.88 -13.02
N ARG A 18 5.53 -11.94 -14.21
CA ARG A 18 5.07 -12.80 -15.30
C ARG A 18 5.54 -14.22 -15.05
N VAL A 19 4.60 -15.16 -15.11
CA VAL A 19 4.85 -16.58 -14.92
C VAL A 19 4.45 -17.30 -16.20
N LYS A 20 5.37 -18.09 -16.75
CA LYS A 20 5.07 -19.00 -17.86
C LYS A 20 4.54 -20.31 -17.31
N LEU A 21 3.37 -20.70 -17.80
CA LEU A 21 2.76 -21.99 -17.51
C LEU A 21 3.32 -23.05 -18.46
N GLU A 22 3.25 -24.32 -18.07
CA GLU A 22 3.79 -25.45 -18.87
C GLU A 22 3.15 -25.57 -20.27
N ASN A 23 1.93 -25.05 -20.45
CA ASN A 23 1.22 -24.99 -21.73
C ASN A 23 1.61 -23.77 -22.60
N GLY A 24 2.65 -23.02 -22.24
CA GLY A 24 3.16 -21.88 -23.01
C GLY A 24 2.38 -20.57 -22.82
N HIS A 25 1.36 -20.55 -21.97
CA HIS A 25 0.62 -19.34 -21.65
C HIS A 25 1.38 -18.48 -20.62
N GLU A 26 1.24 -17.16 -20.70
CA GLU A 26 1.78 -16.22 -19.71
C GLU A 26 0.67 -15.71 -18.78
N LEU A 27 0.94 -15.75 -17.48
CA LEU A 27 0.03 -15.24 -16.44
C LEU A 27 0.74 -14.15 -15.65
N THR A 28 0.04 -13.05 -15.40
CA THR A 28 0.56 -11.94 -14.59
C THR A 28 0.12 -12.15 -13.15
N HIS A 29 1.06 -12.55 -12.29
CA HIS A 29 0.82 -12.68 -10.86
C HIS A 29 1.07 -11.33 -10.19
N ARG A 30 0.02 -10.78 -9.57
CA ARG A 30 0.06 -9.53 -8.79
C ARG A 30 -0.03 -9.88 -7.32
N SER A 31 0.86 -9.30 -6.52
CA SER A 31 0.87 -9.45 -5.07
C SER A 31 0.98 -8.08 -4.42
N GLU A 32 0.15 -7.85 -3.41
CA GLU A 32 0.14 -6.66 -2.57
C GLU A 32 0.38 -7.07 -1.13
N GLU A 33 1.40 -6.51 -0.51
CA GLU A 33 1.73 -6.76 0.90
C GLU A 33 1.57 -5.45 1.71
N PRO A 34 0.78 -5.45 2.80
CA PRO A 34 0.66 -4.29 3.66
C PRO A 34 2.00 -3.98 4.33
N THR A 35 2.37 -2.71 4.36
CA THR A 35 3.60 -2.24 5.01
C THR A 35 3.34 -1.81 6.46
N GLU A 36 4.43 -1.50 7.18
CA GLU A 36 4.33 -0.89 8.51
C GLU A 36 3.57 0.45 8.49
N LEU A 37 3.75 1.26 7.43
CA LEU A 37 3.05 2.54 7.27
C LEU A 37 1.53 2.34 7.21
N TRP A 38 1.08 1.31 6.50
CA TRP A 38 -0.33 0.93 6.44
C TRP A 38 -0.86 0.57 7.83
N TRP A 39 -0.14 -0.24 8.61
CA TRP A 39 -0.57 -0.64 9.96
C TRP A 39 -0.65 0.55 10.91
N LYS A 40 0.35 1.44 10.87
CA LYS A 40 0.39 2.66 11.66
C LYS A 40 -0.78 3.58 11.35
N LEU A 41 -1.09 3.81 10.07
CA LEU A 41 -2.24 4.60 9.66
C LEU A 41 -3.54 3.96 10.14
N LYS A 42 -3.70 2.65 9.94
CA LYS A 42 -4.90 1.90 10.35
C LYS A 42 -5.18 2.05 11.84
N GLU A 43 -4.18 1.88 12.69
CA GLU A 43 -4.36 2.05 14.14
C GLU A 43 -4.63 3.52 14.51
N ALA A 44 -3.99 4.49 13.85
CA ALA A 44 -4.22 5.91 14.12
C ALA A 44 -5.65 6.40 13.81
N VAL A 45 -6.31 5.80 12.81
CA VAL A 45 -7.67 6.18 12.38
C VAL A 45 -8.77 5.27 12.93
N LYS A 46 -8.41 4.20 13.63
CA LYS A 46 -9.36 3.19 14.14
C LYS A 46 -10.44 3.82 15.02
N GLY A 47 -11.70 3.61 14.63
CA GLY A 47 -12.87 4.14 15.34
C GLY A 47 -13.09 5.65 15.19
N ARG A 48 -12.38 6.32 14.27
CA ARG A 48 -12.49 7.77 14.05
C ARG A 48 -13.09 8.06 12.67
N LYS A 49 -13.89 9.13 12.58
CA LYS A 49 -14.31 9.69 11.28
C LYS A 49 -13.20 10.62 10.79
N VAL A 50 -12.52 10.24 9.71
CA VAL A 50 -11.31 10.93 9.22
C VAL A 50 -11.42 11.32 7.75
N ARG A 51 -10.67 12.34 7.34
CA ARG A 51 -10.32 12.64 5.95
C ARG A 51 -8.83 12.33 5.78
N ILE A 52 -8.47 11.46 4.85
CA ILE A 52 -7.07 11.11 4.55
C ILE A 52 -6.67 11.89 3.30
N VAL A 53 -5.51 12.55 3.35
CA VAL A 53 -4.91 13.24 2.20
C VAL A 53 -3.56 12.57 1.95
N VAL A 54 -3.33 12.14 0.71
CA VAL A 54 -2.12 11.42 0.30
C VAL A 54 -1.43 12.25 -0.77
N TYR A 55 -0.11 12.36 -0.67
CA TYR A 55 0.75 13.01 -1.65
C TYR A 55 1.74 11.98 -2.17
N GLU A 56 2.07 12.08 -3.45
CA GLU A 56 3.21 11.39 -4.03
C GLU A 56 4.48 12.11 -3.60
N LEU A 57 5.51 11.34 -3.27
CA LEU A 57 6.81 11.86 -2.86
C LEU A 57 7.72 11.84 -4.08
N GLU A 58 8.34 12.97 -4.38
CA GLU A 58 9.40 13.04 -5.38
C GLU A 58 10.66 12.31 -4.85
N GLU A 59 11.45 11.69 -5.74
CA GLU A 59 12.72 10.98 -5.39
C GLU A 59 13.82 11.92 -4.88
#